data_AF-A0A8J7XM21-F1
#
_entry.id   AF-A0A8J7XM21-F1
#
_cell.length_a   1.000
_cell.length_b   1.000
_cell.length_c   1.000
_cell.angle_alpha   90.00
_cell.angle_beta   90.00
_cell.angle_gamma   90.00
#
_symmetry.space_group_name_H-M   'P 1'
#
loop_
_entity.id
_entity.type
_entity.pdbx_description
1 polymer ?
#
loop_
_entity_poly.entity_id
_entity_poly.type
_entity_poly.pdbx_seq_one_letter_code
_entity_poly.pdbx_strand_id
1 'polypeptide(L)'
;MFPCLPLGLEHYLLGNIGTDTLKNMWTSPILDAFRDRKNAIPLGTRCSTSTFLNVCKGGCFMSSFHAFGELWGDPSCPLIRRMSHE
;
A
#
# COMPACT_ATOMS: atom_id res chain seq x y z
N MET A 1 -16.47 -6.95 -1.03
CA MET A 1 -15.13 -7.33 -0.56
C MET A 1 -14.17 -6.23 -0.92
N PHE A 2 -13.31 -5.82 0.00
CA PHE A 2 -12.32 -4.75 -0.21
C PHE A 2 -10.90 -5.29 0.05
N PRO A 3 -9.84 -4.70 -0.54
CA PRO A 3 -8.46 -5.15 -0.34
C PRO A 3 -7.99 -5.01 1.11
N CYS A 4 -8.51 -4.02 1.83
CA CYS A 4 -8.16 -3.71 3.20
C CYS A 4 -9.32 -2.96 3.87
N LEU A 5 -9.50 -3.14 5.18
CA LEU A 5 -10.62 -2.59 5.95
C LEU A 5 -10.82 -1.06 5.78
N PRO A 6 -9.77 -0.22 5.74
CA PRO A 6 -9.93 1.22 5.61
C PRO A 6 -10.33 1.69 4.20
N LEU A 7 -10.35 0.79 3.20
CA LEU A 7 -10.66 1.11 1.81
C LEU A 7 -12.15 0.98 1.48
N GLY A 8 -13.05 1.28 2.41
CA GLY A 8 -14.50 1.19 2.24
C GLY A 8 -15.11 2.14 1.20
N LEU A 9 -14.31 2.62 0.25
CA LEU A 9 -14.71 3.46 -0.87
C LEU A 9 -15.03 2.59 -2.08
N GLU A 10 -16.11 2.93 -2.79
CA GLU A 10 -16.67 2.12 -3.88
C GLU A 10 -15.64 1.82 -4.99
N HIS A 11 -14.72 2.74 -5.28
CA HIS A 11 -13.69 2.55 -6.30
C HIS A 11 -12.64 1.49 -5.95
N TYR A 12 -12.61 0.99 -4.70
CA TYR A 12 -11.79 -0.14 -4.29
C TYR A 12 -12.58 -1.44 -4.11
N LEU A 13 -13.86 -1.46 -4.48
CA LEU A 13 -14.69 -2.66 -4.38
C LEU A 13 -14.20 -3.76 -5.32
N LEU A 14 -13.87 -4.92 -4.77
CA LEU A 14 -13.39 -6.08 -5.53
C LEU A 14 -14.51 -6.94 -6.11
N GLY A 15 -15.71 -6.84 -5.53
CA GLY A 15 -16.86 -7.68 -5.85
C GLY A 15 -17.66 -8.06 -4.60
N ASN A 16 -18.66 -8.91 -4.78
CA ASN A 16 -19.55 -9.40 -3.73
C ASN A 16 -19.41 -10.92 -3.61
N ILE A 17 -19.12 -11.43 -2.42
CA ILE A 17 -18.87 -12.87 -2.20
C ILE A 17 -20.10 -13.75 -2.45
N GLY A 18 -21.31 -13.18 -2.44
CA GLY A 18 -22.54 -13.90 -2.78
C GLY A 18 -22.74 -14.10 -4.29
N THR A 19 -22.07 -13.31 -5.13
CA THR A 19 -22.23 -13.33 -6.60
C THR A 19 -20.94 -13.63 -7.35
N ASP A 20 -19.79 -13.34 -6.76
CA ASP A 20 -18.48 -13.45 -7.38
C ASP A 20 -17.65 -14.57 -6.75
N THR A 21 -16.81 -15.20 -7.57
CA THR A 21 -15.83 -16.15 -7.06
C THR A 21 -14.65 -15.43 -6.41
N LEU A 22 -14.05 -16.06 -5.39
CA LEU A 22 -12.79 -15.59 -4.81
C LEU A 22 -11.69 -15.43 -5.86
N LYS A 23 -11.65 -16.32 -6.87
CA LYS A 23 -10.68 -16.24 -7.96
C LYS A 23 -10.83 -14.92 -8.74
N ASN A 24 -12.05 -14.56 -9.14
CA ASN A 24 -12.31 -13.32 -9.89
C ASN A 24 -11.94 -12.09 -9.07
N MET A 25 -12.33 -12.05 -7.79
CA MET A 25 -11.95 -10.95 -6.90
C MET A 25 -10.44 -10.88 -6.70
N TRP A 26 -9.75 -12.03 -6.60
CA TRP A 26 -8.31 -12.12 -6.44
C TRP A 26 -7.53 -11.66 -7.68
N THR A 27 -8.07 -11.88 -8.88
CA THR A 27 -7.46 -11.41 -10.14
C THR A 27 -7.94 -10.02 -10.56
N SER A 28 -8.53 -9.24 -9.66
CA SER A 28 -8.95 -7.87 -9.95
C SER A 28 -7.76 -6.94 -10.19
N PRO A 29 -7.81 -6.05 -11.21
CA PRO A 29 -6.79 -5.02 -11.45
C PRO A 29 -6.55 -4.11 -10.24
N ILE A 30 -7.58 -3.92 -9.39
CA ILE A 30 -7.45 -3.17 -8.15
C ILE A 30 -6.38 -3.81 -7.26
N LEU A 31 -6.43 -5.13 -7.06
CA LEU A 31 -5.43 -5.83 -6.26
C LEU A 31 -4.05 -5.82 -6.89
N ASP A 32 -3.95 -5.78 -8.22
CA ASP A 32 -2.66 -5.69 -8.89
C ASP A 32 -1.95 -4.36 -8.58
N ALA A 33 -2.70 -3.25 -8.53
CA ALA A 33 -2.17 -1.97 -8.07
C ALA A 33 -1.68 -2.02 -6.62
N PHE A 34 -2.37 -2.75 -5.73
CA PHE A 34 -1.92 -2.96 -4.35
C PHE A 34 -0.73 -3.91 -4.24
N ARG A 35 -0.59 -4.87 -5.15
CA ARG A 35 0.53 -5.81 -5.19
C ARG A 35 1.79 -5.19 -5.75
N ASP A 36 1.71 -4.29 -6.73
CA ASP A 36 2.89 -3.74 -7.42
C ASP A 36 3.25 -2.30 -6.99
N ARG A 37 2.88 -1.90 -5.76
CA ARG A 37 3.12 -0.54 -5.26
C ARG A 37 4.58 -0.10 -5.21
N LYS A 38 5.54 -1.04 -5.24
CA LYS A 38 6.97 -0.68 -5.19
C LYS A 38 7.38 0.26 -6.33
N ASN A 39 6.73 0.14 -7.49
CA ASN A 39 7.02 0.95 -8.67
C ASN A 39 6.49 2.39 -8.56
N ALA A 40 5.56 2.65 -7.64
CA ALA A 40 5.05 3.98 -7.35
C ALA A 40 5.91 4.76 -6.33
N ILE A 41 7.00 4.15 -5.83
CA ILE A 41 7.88 4.77 -4.84
C ILE A 41 8.93 5.62 -5.58
N PRO A 42 9.04 6.93 -5.28
CA PRO A 42 10.02 7.80 -5.92
C PRO A 42 11.46 7.34 -5.66
N LEU A 43 12.31 7.47 -6.67
CA LEU A 43 13.75 7.22 -6.56
C LEU A 43 14.39 8.20 -5.58
N GLY A 44 15.43 7.76 -4.87
CA GLY A 44 16.15 8.56 -3.88
C GLY A 44 15.50 8.60 -2.49
N THR A 45 14.29 8.05 -2.33
CA THR A 45 13.66 7.87 -1.02
C THR A 45 14.33 6.76 -0.22
N ARG A 46 14.22 6.79 1.11
CA ARG A 46 14.69 5.70 2.00
C ARG A 46 14.06 4.35 1.63
N CYS A 47 12.81 4.36 1.16
CA CYS A 47 12.13 3.18 0.67
C CYS A 47 12.78 2.62 -0.60
N SER A 48 13.10 3.48 -1.58
CA SER A 48 13.72 3.08 -2.85
C SER A 48 15.10 2.42 -2.67
N THR A 49 15.83 2.76 -1.61
CA THR A 49 17.14 2.20 -1.30
C THR A 49 17.08 1.06 -0.26
N SER A 50 15.89 0.69 0.21
CA SER A 50 15.74 -0.32 1.25
C SER A 50 15.92 -1.73 0.69
N THR A 51 16.71 -2.57 1.37
CA THR A 51 16.82 -4.00 1.06
C THR A 51 15.47 -4.74 1.19
N PHE A 52 14.53 -4.20 1.96
CA PHE A 52 13.20 -4.78 2.18
C PHE A 52 12.14 -4.31 1.18
N LEU A 53 12.50 -3.48 0.20
CA LEU A 53 11.55 -2.85 -0.73
C LEU A 53 10.63 -3.87 -1.43
N ASN A 54 11.17 -5.02 -1.86
CA ASN A 54 10.38 -6.04 -2.59
C ASN A 54 9.30 -6.71 -1.72
N VAL A 55 9.45 -6.69 -0.40
CA VAL A 55 8.49 -7.28 0.54
C VAL A 55 7.59 -6.21 1.15
N CYS A 56 8.19 -5.13 1.68
CA CYS A 56 7.49 -4.06 2.38
C CYS A 56 6.72 -3.12 1.42
N LYS A 57 7.30 -2.84 0.24
CA LYS A 57 6.69 -2.00 -0.81
C LYS A 57 6.17 -0.65 -0.31
N GLY A 58 6.93 -0.02 0.59
CA GLY A 58 6.59 1.29 1.18
C GLY A 58 5.76 1.23 2.46
N GLY A 59 5.35 0.03 2.90
CA GLY A 59 4.60 -0.20 4.15
C GLY A 59 3.09 -0.04 3.98
N CYS A 60 2.39 0.32 5.06
CA CYS A 60 0.95 0.56 5.05
C CYS A 60 0.64 1.90 4.37
N PHE A 61 0.18 1.82 3.12
CA PHE A 61 -0.22 2.99 2.34
C PHE A 61 -1.29 3.86 3.03
N MET A 62 -2.19 3.28 3.84
CA MET A 62 -3.17 4.07 4.60
C MET A 62 -2.52 4.87 5.71
N SER A 63 -1.58 4.26 6.45
CA SER A 63 -0.83 4.96 7.50
C SER A 63 0.02 6.07 6.89
N SER A 64 0.68 5.80 5.77
CA SER A 64 1.42 6.80 5.00
C SER A 64 0.53 7.94 4.54
N PHE A 65 -0.64 7.65 3.96
CA PHE A 65 -1.52 8.67 3.42
C PHE A 65 -2.07 9.57 4.52
N HIS A 66 -2.45 8.99 5.67
CA HIS A 66 -2.91 9.77 6.82
C HIS A 66 -1.80 10.61 7.46
N ALA A 67 -0.56 10.12 7.49
CA ALA A 67 0.54 10.83 8.13
C ALA A 67 1.20 11.88 7.23
N PHE A 68 1.35 11.59 5.94
CA PHE A 68 2.19 12.34 5.00
C PHE A 68 1.46 12.75 3.72
N GLY A 69 0.25 12.26 3.46
CA GLY A 69 -0.45 12.48 2.19
C GLY A 69 0.09 11.64 1.02
N GLU A 70 1.02 10.72 1.30
CA GLU A 70 1.71 9.88 0.32
C GLU A 70 1.28 8.41 0.46
N LEU A 71 1.41 7.62 -0.61
CA LEU A 71 1.06 6.18 -0.57
C LEU A 71 2.23 5.27 -0.14
N TRP A 72 3.34 5.88 0.25
CA TRP A 72 4.57 5.22 0.67
C TRP A 72 5.14 5.92 1.90
N GLY A 73 6.11 5.27 2.52
CA GLY A 73 6.80 5.87 3.64
C GLY A 73 6.02 5.70 4.95
N ASP A 74 5.75 4.47 5.35
CA ASP A 74 4.96 4.19 6.56
C ASP A 74 5.57 4.83 7.83
N PRO A 75 4.81 5.60 8.62
CA PRO A 75 5.30 6.26 9.84
C PRO A 75 5.76 5.27 10.93
N SER A 76 5.43 3.99 10.83
CA SER A 76 5.96 2.93 11.71
C SER A 76 7.37 2.47 11.31
N CYS A 77 7.83 2.82 10.10
CA CYS A 77 9.13 2.39 9.60
C CYS A 77 10.27 3.06 10.39
N PRO A 78 11.19 2.29 10.99
CA PRO A 78 12.30 2.85 11.74
C PRO A 78 13.29 3.63 10.86
N LEU A 79 13.31 3.38 9.54
CA LEU A 79 14.14 4.12 8.60
C LEU A 79 13.61 5.53 8.29
N ILE A 80 12.33 5.78 8.59
CA ILE A 80 11.63 7.05 8.33
C ILE A 80 11.56 7.89 9.60
N ARG A 81 11.37 7.26 10.77
CA ARG A 81 11.36 7.95 12.07
C ARG A 81 12.71 8.50 12.53
N ARG A 82 13.84 8.03 11.99
CA ARG A 82 15.18 8.43 12.45
C ARG A 82 15.61 9.86 12.07
N MET A 83 14.69 10.74 11.66
CA MET A 83 14.97 12.16 11.40
C MET A 83 13.90 13.09 11.99
N SER A 84 13.45 12.82 13.22
CA SER A 84 12.64 13.77 13.99
C SER A 84 13.41 14.36 15.17
N HIS A 85 14.73 14.49 15.07
CA HIS A 85 15.59 15.35 15.90
C HIS A 85 16.95 15.48 15.21
N GLU A 86 17.13 16.53 14.42
CA GLU A 86 18.37 17.32 14.23
C GLU A 86 18.07 18.51 13.32
#